data_AF-A0A8T4TQK8-F1
#
_entry.id   AF-A0A8T4TQK8-F1
#
_cell.length_a   1.000
_cell.length_b   1.000
_cell.length_c   1.000
_cell.angle_alpha   90.00
_cell.angle_beta   90.00
_cell.angle_gamma   90.00
#
_symmetry.space_group_name_H-M   'P 1'
#
loop_
_entity.id
_entity.type
_entity.pdbx_description
1 polymer ?
#
loop_
_entity_poly.entity_id
_entity_poly.type
_entity_poly.pdbx_seq_one_letter_code
_entity_poly.pdbx_strand_id
1 'polypeptide(L)'
;MKKRGYIFIIIGILILLSPIYFIFKPKTCETAGCFEAAATECKKAKILVDEAGKSVSEYTIKSEEDENCLLEIEVKKLSGDYSQSTKERFEKKSMLCKIPTNEFSRMKFEKMGGNLDYCSGPLKEAMYDAVVKKLYNLVIKDMSTVLDEIERKL
;
A
#
# COMPACT_ATOMS: atom_id res chain seq x y z
N MET A 1 -33.28 -38.95 -15.36
CA MET A 1 -33.03 -37.89 -16.39
C MET A 1 -32.98 -36.47 -15.84
N LYS A 2 -33.76 -36.08 -14.81
CA LYS A 2 -33.75 -34.72 -14.22
C LYS A 2 -32.38 -34.24 -13.67
N LYS A 3 -31.57 -35.14 -13.12
CA LYS A 3 -30.22 -34.82 -12.58
C LYS A 3 -29.19 -34.42 -13.65
N ARG A 4 -29.34 -34.90 -14.89
CA ARG A 4 -28.44 -34.54 -16.01
C ARG A 4 -28.73 -33.13 -16.53
N GLY A 5 -30.00 -32.70 -16.54
CA GLY A 5 -30.38 -31.34 -16.92
C GLY A 5 -29.82 -30.25 -15.98
N TYR A 6 -29.80 -30.53 -14.66
CA TYR A 6 -29.20 -29.62 -13.67
C TYR A 6 -27.69 -29.42 -13.87
N ILE A 7 -26.97 -30.46 -14.28
CA ILE A 7 -25.52 -30.37 -14.54
C ILE A 7 -25.25 -29.43 -15.73
N PHE A 8 -26.03 -29.51 -16.80
CA PHE A 8 -25.89 -28.60 -17.94
C PHE A 8 -26.22 -27.15 -17.60
N ILE A 9 -27.22 -26.91 -16.73
CA ILE A 9 -27.56 -25.57 -16.26
C ILE A 9 -26.41 -24.97 -15.42
N ILE A 10 -25.82 -25.76 -14.52
CA ILE A 10 -24.69 -25.31 -13.69
C ILE A 10 -23.46 -25.00 -14.55
N ILE A 11 -23.16 -25.83 -15.56
CA ILE A 11 -22.06 -25.59 -16.51
C ILE A 11 -22.31 -24.32 -17.34
N GLY A 12 -23.54 -24.10 -17.80
CA GLY A 12 -23.92 -22.88 -18.52
C GLY A 12 -23.73 -21.61 -17.68
N ILE A 13 -24.11 -21.65 -16.40
CA ILE A 13 -23.89 -20.55 -15.45
C ILE A 13 -22.40 -20.28 -15.24
N LEU A 14 -21.58 -21.33 -15.08
CA LEU A 14 -20.12 -21.20 -14.94
C LEU A 14 -19.45 -20.55 -16.17
N ILE A 15 -19.90 -20.89 -17.37
CA ILE A 15 -19.38 -20.30 -18.62
C ILE A 15 -19.77 -18.82 -18.73
N LEU A 16 -21.00 -18.46 -18.32
CA LEU A 16 -21.48 -17.07 -18.30
C LEU A 16 -20.78 -16.20 -17.25
N LEU A 17 -20.38 -16.77 -16.11
CA LEU A 17 -19.67 -16.05 -15.05
C LEU A 17 -18.16 -15.90 -15.31
N SER A 18 -17.57 -16.76 -16.15
CA SER A 18 -16.15 -16.73 -16.53
C SER A 18 -15.65 -15.37 -17.07
N PRO A 19 -16.32 -14.71 -18.04
CA PRO A 19 -15.86 -13.41 -18.54
C PRO A 19 -15.94 -12.30 -17.49
N ILE A 20 -16.89 -12.37 -16.55
CA ILE A 20 -17.00 -11.43 -15.43
C ILE A 20 -15.74 -11.54 -14.57
N TYR A 21 -15.26 -12.75 -14.28
CA TYR A 21 -14.05 -12.93 -13.49
C TYR A 21 -12.80 -12.32 -14.15
N PHE A 22 -12.70 -12.33 -15.48
CA PHE A 22 -11.56 -11.77 -16.21
C PHE A 22 -11.55 -10.23 -16.22
N ILE A 23 -12.72 -9.59 -16.26
CA ILE A 23 -12.87 -8.13 -16.21
C ILE A 23 -12.48 -7.57 -14.82
N PHE A 24 -12.68 -8.33 -13.76
CA PHE A 24 -12.44 -7.85 -12.40
C PHE A 24 -10.98 -7.97 -11.93
N LYS A 25 -10.07 -8.61 -12.71
CA LYS A 25 -8.66 -8.73 -12.31
C LYS A 25 -7.89 -7.43 -12.57
N PRO A 26 -7.12 -6.93 -11.59
CA PRO A 26 -6.26 -5.77 -11.80
C PRO A 26 -5.13 -6.12 -12.78
N LYS A 27 -4.82 -5.17 -13.66
CA LYS A 27 -3.69 -5.27 -14.60
C LYS A 27 -2.38 -5.32 -13.81
N THR A 28 -1.56 -6.33 -14.02
CA THR A 28 -0.21 -6.37 -13.44
C THR A 28 0.70 -5.44 -14.25
N CYS A 29 1.36 -4.50 -13.58
CA CYS A 29 2.33 -3.59 -14.17
C CYS A 29 3.75 -3.97 -13.73
N GLU A 30 4.68 -3.98 -14.69
CA GLU A 30 6.11 -4.26 -14.47
C GLU A 30 6.93 -2.98 -14.29
N THR A 31 6.38 -1.83 -14.68
CA THR A 31 7.06 -0.53 -14.65
C THR A 31 6.20 0.52 -13.96
N ALA A 32 6.86 1.50 -13.34
CA ALA A 32 6.19 2.66 -12.75
C ALA A 32 5.31 3.39 -13.78
N GLY A 33 5.79 3.55 -15.02
CA GLY A 33 5.01 4.19 -16.10
C GLY A 33 3.71 3.47 -16.46
N CYS A 34 3.68 2.13 -16.41
CA CYS A 34 2.43 1.36 -16.58
C CYS A 34 1.43 1.67 -15.47
N PHE A 35 1.92 1.76 -14.23
CA PHE A 35 1.09 2.01 -13.06
C PHE A 35 0.61 3.47 -13.01
N GLU A 36 1.48 4.43 -13.34
CA GLU A 36 1.13 5.85 -13.49
C GLU A 36 0.05 6.05 -14.57
N ALA A 37 0.15 5.39 -15.71
CA ALA A 37 -0.87 5.48 -16.75
C ALA A 37 -2.23 4.90 -16.28
N ALA A 38 -2.21 3.83 -15.48
CA ALA A 38 -3.43 3.29 -14.87
C ALA A 38 -3.98 4.24 -13.80
N ALA A 39 -3.11 4.92 -13.04
CA ALA A 39 -3.47 5.92 -12.03
C ALA A 39 -4.15 7.15 -12.64
N THR A 40 -3.74 7.61 -13.82
CA THR A 40 -4.37 8.72 -14.55
C THR A 40 -5.87 8.52 -14.75
N GLU A 41 -6.29 7.28 -14.96
CA GLU A 41 -7.69 6.91 -15.21
C GLU A 41 -8.29 6.09 -14.06
N CYS A 42 -7.59 6.01 -12.93
CA CYS A 42 -7.97 5.22 -11.74
C CYS A 42 -8.41 3.79 -12.05
N LYS A 43 -7.76 3.21 -13.05
CA LYS A 43 -8.00 1.85 -13.52
C LYS A 43 -7.32 0.85 -12.62
N LYS A 44 -7.99 -0.29 -12.42
CA LYS A 44 -7.48 -1.43 -11.66
C LYS A 44 -6.11 -1.88 -12.17
N ALA A 45 -5.08 -1.64 -11.37
CA ALA A 45 -3.72 -2.08 -11.66
C ALA A 45 -2.98 -2.41 -10.38
N LYS A 46 -1.95 -3.25 -10.48
CA LYS A 46 -1.07 -3.59 -9.37
C LYS A 46 0.39 -3.58 -9.80
N ILE A 47 1.28 -3.18 -8.89
CA ILE A 47 2.73 -3.22 -9.08
C ILE A 47 3.39 -3.73 -7.79
N LEU A 48 4.39 -4.58 -7.94
CA LEU A 48 5.26 -5.00 -6.86
C LEU A 48 6.56 -4.22 -6.94
N VAL A 49 6.96 -3.63 -5.83
CA VAL A 49 8.18 -2.82 -5.73
C VAL A 49 9.12 -3.46 -4.73
N ASP A 50 10.33 -3.71 -5.18
CA ASP A 50 11.45 -4.12 -4.34
C ASP A 50 12.34 -2.89 -4.08
N GLU A 51 12.40 -2.46 -2.83
CA GLU A 51 13.22 -1.33 -2.40
C GLU A 51 14.65 -1.78 -2.08
N ALA A 52 15.39 -2.17 -3.13
CA ALA A 52 16.79 -2.56 -3.05
C ALA A 52 17.07 -3.65 -2.00
N GLY A 53 16.19 -4.65 -1.91
CA GLY A 53 16.27 -5.77 -0.99
C GLY A 53 15.84 -5.47 0.44
N LYS A 54 15.39 -4.25 0.75
CA LYS A 54 14.94 -3.84 2.10
C LYS A 54 13.48 -4.17 2.35
N SER A 55 12.63 -3.88 1.38
CA SER A 55 11.18 -4.04 1.47
C SER A 55 10.66 -4.58 0.14
N VAL A 56 9.65 -5.44 0.22
CA VAL A 56 8.79 -5.75 -0.93
C VAL A 56 7.40 -5.24 -0.58
N SER A 57 6.91 -4.30 -1.37
CA SER A 57 5.60 -3.67 -1.19
C SER A 57 4.74 -3.84 -2.44
N GLU A 58 3.46 -4.15 -2.26
CA GLU A 58 2.47 -4.21 -3.33
C GLU A 58 1.60 -2.97 -3.29
N TYR A 59 1.49 -2.29 -4.43
CA TYR A 59 0.60 -1.17 -4.64
C TYR A 59 -0.51 -1.62 -5.58
N THR A 60 -1.78 -1.43 -5.19
CA THR A 60 -2.95 -1.85 -5.95
C THR A 60 -3.97 -0.73 -6.06
N ILE A 61 -4.24 -0.27 -7.27
CA ILE A 61 -5.38 0.60 -7.57
C ILE A 61 -6.63 -0.28 -7.61
N LYS A 62 -7.59 -0.03 -6.71
CA LYS A 62 -8.81 -0.84 -6.56
C LYS A 62 -9.93 -0.38 -7.49
N SER A 63 -10.26 0.90 -7.47
CA SER A 63 -11.28 1.53 -8.29
C SER A 63 -11.37 3.01 -7.95
N GLU A 64 -12.22 3.72 -8.68
CA GLU A 64 -12.73 5.02 -8.28
C GLU A 64 -13.98 4.85 -7.39
N GLU A 65 -14.09 5.69 -6.36
CA GLU A 65 -15.22 5.80 -5.42
C GLU A 65 -15.38 7.29 -5.08
N ASP A 66 -16.54 7.88 -5.38
CA ASP A 66 -16.90 9.26 -5.02
C ASP A 66 -15.80 10.31 -5.35
N GLU A 67 -15.34 10.36 -6.61
CA GLU A 67 -14.25 11.25 -7.08
C GLU A 67 -12.88 11.01 -6.42
N ASN A 68 -12.74 9.88 -5.72
CA ASN A 68 -11.48 9.45 -5.12
C ASN A 68 -11.02 8.13 -5.76
N CYS A 69 -9.72 8.02 -5.93
CA CYS A 69 -9.06 6.82 -6.39
C CYS A 69 -8.55 6.04 -5.18
N LEU A 70 -8.96 4.79 -5.11
CA LEU A 70 -8.63 3.89 -4.01
C LEU A 70 -7.31 3.19 -4.31
N LEU A 71 -6.28 3.55 -3.56
CA LEU A 71 -4.96 2.92 -3.61
C LEU A 71 -4.73 2.09 -2.35
N GLU A 72 -4.58 0.79 -2.50
CA GLU A 72 -4.15 -0.10 -1.43
C GLU A 72 -2.64 -0.30 -1.50
N ILE A 73 -1.97 -0.20 -0.36
CA ILE A 73 -0.53 -0.43 -0.22
C ILE A 73 -0.33 -1.48 0.86
N GLU A 74 0.40 -2.54 0.56
CA GLU A 74 0.69 -3.62 1.49
C GLU A 74 2.19 -3.94 1.50
N VAL A 75 2.79 -3.99 2.68
CA VAL A 75 4.17 -4.46 2.85
C VAL A 75 4.16 -5.98 2.87
N LYS A 76 4.58 -6.62 1.78
CA LYS A 76 4.60 -8.08 1.67
C LYS A 76 5.71 -8.71 2.51
N LYS A 77 6.89 -8.07 2.53
CA LYS A 77 8.08 -8.62 3.16
C LYS A 77 9.09 -7.52 3.50
N LEU A 78 9.82 -7.69 4.59
CA LEU A 78 10.99 -6.90 4.95
C LEU A 78 12.26 -7.76 4.93
N SER A 79 13.42 -7.11 4.80
CA SER A 79 14.71 -7.80 4.80
C SER A 79 14.99 -8.51 6.13
N GLY A 80 15.92 -9.46 6.07
CA GLY A 80 16.42 -10.18 7.25
C GLY A 80 16.95 -9.25 8.35
N ASP A 81 17.49 -8.09 7.95
CA ASP A 81 18.21 -7.15 8.81
C ASP A 81 17.30 -6.40 9.78
N TYR A 82 16.00 -6.33 9.50
CA TYR A 82 15.04 -5.72 10.40
C TYR A 82 14.77 -6.60 11.62
N SER A 83 14.65 -5.97 12.79
CA SER A 83 14.30 -6.65 14.04
C SER A 83 12.97 -7.39 13.92
N GLN A 84 12.80 -8.47 14.68
CA GLN A 84 11.54 -9.22 14.72
C GLN A 84 10.35 -8.31 15.08
N SER A 85 10.55 -7.39 16.03
CA SER A 85 9.52 -6.41 16.40
C SER A 85 9.12 -5.47 15.26
N THR A 86 10.06 -5.14 14.37
CA THR A 86 9.79 -4.32 13.18
C THR A 86 9.00 -5.13 12.16
N LYS A 87 9.38 -6.38 11.92
CA LYS A 87 8.66 -7.28 11.00
C LYS A 87 7.22 -7.47 11.43
N GLU A 88 6.96 -7.76 12.70
CA GLU A 88 5.60 -7.93 13.23
C GLU A 88 4.73 -6.67 13.13
N ARG A 89 5.36 -5.49 13.18
CA ARG A 89 4.67 -4.20 13.07
C ARG A 89 4.31 -3.83 11.64
N PHE A 90 5.13 -4.21 10.65
CA PHE A 90 5.00 -3.71 9.28
C PHE A 90 4.67 -4.78 8.25
N GLU A 91 5.23 -5.99 8.36
CA GLU A 91 4.94 -7.05 7.38
C GLU A 91 3.47 -7.44 7.41
N LYS A 92 2.92 -7.66 6.22
CA LYS A 92 1.50 -7.99 5.95
C LYS A 92 0.52 -6.93 6.44
N LYS A 93 0.99 -5.76 6.85
CA LYS A 93 0.10 -4.62 7.11
C LYS A 93 -0.19 -3.91 5.81
N SER A 94 -1.42 -3.43 5.70
CA SER A 94 -1.87 -2.64 4.57
C SER A 94 -2.49 -1.32 5.03
N MET A 95 -2.57 -0.39 4.10
CA MET A 95 -3.36 0.81 4.21
C MET A 95 -4.14 1.04 2.91
N LEU A 96 -5.30 1.67 3.04
CA LEU A 96 -6.12 2.12 1.94
C LEU A 96 -6.09 3.65 1.91
N CYS A 97 -5.65 4.20 0.79
CA CYS A 97 -5.60 5.63 0.52
C CYS A 97 -6.75 6.04 -0.41
N LYS A 98 -7.53 7.02 0.02
CA LYS A 98 -8.59 7.66 -0.76
C LYS A 98 -8.06 9.00 -1.27
N ILE A 99 -7.56 9.01 -2.49
CA ILE A 99 -6.85 10.17 -3.06
C ILE A 99 -7.76 10.81 -4.11
N PRO A 100 -8.01 12.12 -4.08
CA PRO A 100 -8.82 12.80 -5.10
C PRO A 100 -8.31 12.51 -6.52
N THR A 101 -9.21 12.19 -7.46
CA THR A 101 -8.85 11.78 -8.84
C THR A 101 -8.00 12.83 -9.57
N ASN A 102 -8.27 14.11 -9.32
CA ASN A 102 -7.53 15.23 -9.90
C ASN A 102 -6.06 15.32 -9.41
N GLU A 103 -5.79 14.92 -8.17
CA GLU A 103 -4.45 14.87 -7.59
C GLU A 103 -3.74 13.59 -8.00
N PHE A 104 -4.43 12.45 -7.93
CA PHE A 104 -3.85 11.15 -8.21
C PHE A 104 -3.36 11.04 -9.66
N SER A 105 -4.13 11.59 -10.61
CA SER A 105 -3.80 11.57 -12.04
C SER A 105 -2.54 12.36 -12.43
N ARG A 106 -2.10 13.29 -11.58
CA ARG A 106 -0.90 14.12 -11.81
C ARG A 106 0.28 13.66 -10.96
N MET A 107 0.08 12.66 -10.12
CA MET A 107 1.05 12.19 -9.15
C MET A 107 2.04 11.22 -9.81
N LYS A 108 3.33 11.38 -9.46
CA LYS A 108 4.38 10.41 -9.80
C LYS A 108 4.30 9.22 -8.85
N PHE A 109 4.71 8.04 -9.31
CA PHE A 109 4.66 6.82 -8.51
C PHE A 109 5.30 6.98 -7.12
N GLU A 110 6.45 7.66 -7.03
CA GLU A 110 7.19 7.85 -5.77
C GLU A 110 6.41 8.66 -4.72
N LYS A 111 5.41 9.44 -5.14
CA LYS A 111 4.57 10.25 -4.25
C LYS A 111 3.27 9.53 -3.88
N MET A 112 2.91 8.46 -4.59
CA MET A 112 1.67 7.72 -4.34
C MET A 112 1.73 7.02 -2.98
N GLY A 113 0.80 7.38 -2.09
CA GLY A 113 0.79 6.89 -0.71
C GLY A 113 1.79 7.57 0.23
N GLY A 114 2.52 8.59 -0.24
CA GLY A 114 3.41 9.40 0.62
C GLY A 114 2.65 10.39 1.51
N ASN A 115 1.47 10.85 1.08
CA ASN A 115 0.58 11.64 1.91
C ASN A 115 -0.33 10.73 2.74
N LEU A 116 0.02 10.51 4.01
CA LEU A 116 -0.70 9.63 4.92
C LEU A 116 -2.08 10.17 5.34
N ASP A 117 -2.37 11.46 5.10
CA ASP A 117 -3.66 12.07 5.42
C ASP A 117 -4.79 11.45 4.59
N TYR A 118 -4.50 11.05 3.35
CA TYR A 118 -5.42 10.32 2.49
C TYR A 118 -5.54 8.84 2.84
N CYS A 119 -4.64 8.32 3.68
CA CYS A 119 -4.54 6.91 3.98
C CYS A 119 -5.25 6.54 5.29
N SER A 120 -5.60 5.27 5.41
CA SER A 120 -6.21 4.68 6.61
C SER A 120 -5.81 3.21 6.71
N GLY A 121 -5.68 2.70 7.94
CA GLY A 121 -5.43 1.28 8.20
C GLY A 121 -4.14 1.00 8.97
N PRO A 122 -3.87 -0.28 9.30
CA PRO A 122 -2.81 -0.67 10.22
C PRO A 122 -1.40 -0.23 9.81
N LEU A 123 -1.12 -0.19 8.50
CA LEU A 123 0.19 0.25 8.01
C LEU A 123 0.42 1.74 8.28
N LYS A 124 -0.63 2.58 8.13
CA LYS A 124 -0.57 4.01 8.46
C LYS A 124 -0.21 4.20 9.94
N GLU A 125 -0.93 3.53 10.83
CA GLU A 125 -0.69 3.63 12.28
C GLU A 125 0.74 3.20 12.65
N ALA A 126 1.22 2.09 12.08
CA ALA A 126 2.59 1.63 12.27
C ALA A 126 3.63 2.66 11.78
N MET A 127 3.37 3.33 10.66
CA MET A 127 4.22 4.39 10.13
C MET A 127 4.24 5.62 11.06
N TYR A 128 3.08 6.09 11.54
CA TYR A 128 3.02 7.20 12.50
C TYR A 128 3.77 6.88 13.78
N ASP A 129 3.55 5.69 14.35
CA ASP A 129 4.25 5.23 15.54
C ASP A 129 5.78 5.25 15.37
N ALA A 130 6.27 4.83 14.20
CA ALA A 130 7.69 4.83 13.90
C ALA A 130 8.25 6.24 13.73
N VAL A 131 7.53 7.13 13.06
CA VAL A 131 7.92 8.54 12.90
C VAL A 131 7.97 9.24 14.26
N VAL A 132 6.92 9.08 15.09
CA VAL A 132 6.84 9.68 16.43
C VAL A 132 7.98 9.19 17.32
N LYS A 133 8.26 7.88 17.34
CA LYS A 133 9.40 7.33 18.10
C LYS A 133 10.73 7.90 17.63
N LYS A 134 10.92 8.08 16.32
CA LYS A 134 12.15 8.67 15.77
C LYS A 134 12.29 10.14 16.18
N LEU A 135 11.22 10.92 16.09
CA LEU A 135 11.21 12.32 16.52
C LEU A 135 11.52 12.45 18.01
N TYR A 136 10.87 11.63 18.85
CA TYR A 136 11.11 11.62 20.29
C TYR A 136 12.57 11.31 20.62
N ASN A 137 13.16 10.30 19.96
CA ASN A 137 14.55 9.93 20.16
C ASN A 137 15.54 11.03 19.74
N LEU A 138 15.22 11.78 18.67
CA LEU A 138 16.05 12.91 18.24
C LEU A 138 15.98 14.07 19.25
N VAL A 139 14.77 14.44 19.68
CA VAL A 139 14.57 15.51 20.67
C VAL A 139 15.30 15.19 21.98
N ILE A 140 15.19 13.96 22.49
CA ILE A 140 15.89 13.54 23.71
C ILE A 140 17.40 13.61 23.54
N LYS A 141 17.92 13.13 22.41
CA LYS A 141 19.37 13.10 22.17
C LYS A 141 19.96 14.51 22.16
N ASP A 142 19.25 15.45 21.54
CA ASP A 142 19.69 16.84 21.48
C ASP A 142 19.62 17.51 22.86
N MET A 143 18.56 17.24 23.65
CA MET A 143 18.45 17.75 25.03
C MET A 143 19.54 17.18 25.96
N SER A 144 19.85 15.89 25.86
CA SER A 144 20.92 15.26 26.67
C SER A 144 22.27 15.90 26.38
N THR A 145 22.55 16.22 25.12
CA THR A 145 23.83 16.84 24.73
C THR A 145 23.97 18.25 25.30
N VAL A 146 22.89 19.03 25.32
CA VAL A 146 22.89 20.38 25.90
C VAL A 146 23.05 20.34 27.42
N LEU A 147 22.40 19.40 28.11
CA LEU A 147 22.51 19.24 29.56
C LEU A 147 23.92 18.82 29.98
N ASP A 148 24.53 17.88 29.26
CA ASP A 148 25.92 17.45 29.49
C ASP A 148 26.94 18.59 29.29
N GLU A 149 26.69 19.51 28.35
CA GLU A 149 27.53 20.69 28.15
C GLU A 149 27.40 21.72 29.28
N ILE A 150 26.21 21.87 29.86
CA ILE A 150 25.98 22.77 30.99
C ILE A 150 26.65 22.20 32.25
N GLU A 151 26.52 20.89 32.50
CA GLU A 151 27.11 20.23 33.67
C GLU A 151 28.64 20.20 33.62
N ARG A 152 29.27 20.13 32.43
CA ARG A 152 30.74 20.21 32.29
C ARG A 152 31.31 21.63 32.41
N LYS A 153 30.48 22.67 32.34
CA LYS A 153 30.90 24.08 32.46
C LYS A 153 30.64 24.69 33.84
N LEU A 154 29.99 23.94 34.73
CA LEU A 154 29.83 24.21 36.16
C LEU A 154 30.91 23.47 36.96
#